data_AF-A0A354XV78-F1
#
_entry.id   AF-A0A354XV78-F1
#
_cell.length_a   1.000
_cell.length_b   1.000
_cell.length_c   1.000
_cell.angle_alpha   90.00
_cell.angle_beta   90.00
_cell.angle_gamma   90.00
#
_symmetry.space_group_name_H-M   'P 1'
#
loop_
_entity.id
_entity.type
_entity.pdbx_description
1 polymer ?
#
loop_
_entity_poly.entity_id
_entity_poly.type
_entity_poly.pdbx_seq_one_letter_code
_entity_poly.pdbx_strand_id
1 'polypeptide(L)'
;MNTLLTLGDNLKTFWDYTGMANASSGHIIMILVGLIFIYLAIAKEYEPLLLIPIGFGILIGNIPFNEAAGLQVGIYEEGSVLNILYQGVVQGWYPPLIFMGIGAMTDFSSLIANPKLFLIGAACQFGIFGAYIAALMWGFAPNEAGSIGIIGGADGPTAIFLTSKLAPQLLGAVAISAYSYMALVPVIQPPFMKLLTTKKERVIRMKTPRVVSQTEKILFPIVGLLLTTFLVPS
;
A
#
# COMPACT_ATOMS: atom_id res chain seq x y z
N MET A 1 -26.07 -44.32 12.33
CA MET A 1 -24.63 -44.40 12.62
C MET A 1 -24.00 -45.28 11.55
N ASN A 2 -23.79 -44.74 10.34
CA ASN A 2 -23.23 -45.50 9.21
C ASN A 2 -21.74 -45.17 9.10
N THR A 3 -20.95 -45.80 9.97
CA THR A 3 -19.48 -45.75 9.96
C THR A 3 -18.95 -46.90 9.12
N LEU A 4 -18.91 -46.74 7.81
CA LEU A 4 -18.05 -47.50 6.89
C LEU A 4 -17.99 -46.72 5.57
N LEU A 5 -17.36 -45.54 5.59
CA LEU A 5 -16.85 -44.92 4.35
C LEU A 5 -15.86 -45.92 3.76
N THR A 6 -16.09 -46.34 2.51
CA THR A 6 -15.14 -47.22 1.84
C THR A 6 -13.81 -46.51 1.69
N LEU A 7 -12.69 -47.24 1.56
CA LEU A 7 -11.37 -46.64 1.37
C LEU A 7 -11.36 -45.64 0.19
N GLY A 8 -12.17 -45.91 -0.85
CA GLY A 8 -12.37 -45.02 -1.99
C GLY A 8 -13.10 -43.72 -1.63
N ASP A 9 -14.12 -43.77 -0.78
CA ASP A 9 -14.83 -42.57 -0.33
C ASP A 9 -13.93 -41.69 0.54
N ASN A 10 -13.08 -42.29 1.38
CA ASN A 10 -12.10 -41.56 2.19
C ASN A 10 -11.02 -40.90 1.33
N LEU A 11 -10.54 -41.59 0.29
CA LEU A 11 -9.56 -41.03 -0.65
C LEU A 11 -10.15 -39.89 -1.49
N LYS A 12 -11.41 -40.03 -1.92
CA LYS A 12 -12.12 -38.97 -2.64
C LYS A 12 -12.33 -37.75 -1.76
N THR A 13 -12.78 -37.96 -0.52
CA THR A 13 -12.92 -36.90 0.48
C THR A 13 -11.57 -36.22 0.72
N PHE A 14 -10.50 -36.97 0.92
CA PHE A 14 -9.15 -36.43 1.07
C PHE A 14 -8.73 -35.57 -0.12
N TRP A 15 -8.95 -36.06 -1.35
CA TRP A 15 -8.67 -35.31 -2.57
C TRP A 15 -9.43 -33.99 -2.62
N ASP A 16 -10.72 -34.00 -2.30
CA ASP A 16 -11.59 -32.81 -2.27
C ASP A 16 -11.19 -31.79 -1.19
N TYR A 17 -10.45 -32.20 -0.15
CA TYR A 17 -9.85 -31.30 0.84
C TYR A 17 -8.45 -30.79 0.43
N THR A 18 -7.82 -31.35 -0.60
CA THR A 18 -6.53 -30.83 -1.08
C THR A 18 -6.69 -29.52 -1.84
N GLY A 19 -5.70 -28.63 -1.72
CA GLY A 19 -5.69 -27.41 -2.52
C GLY A 19 -5.50 -27.66 -4.02
N MET A 20 -4.95 -28.81 -4.42
CA MET A 20 -4.84 -29.14 -5.84
C MET A 20 -6.22 -29.37 -6.48
N ALA A 21 -7.16 -29.97 -5.75
CA ALA A 21 -8.51 -30.22 -6.25
C ALA A 21 -9.38 -28.94 -6.30
N ASN A 22 -9.11 -27.99 -5.40
CA ASN A 22 -9.86 -26.72 -5.30
C ASN A 22 -9.20 -25.59 -6.12
N ALA A 23 -8.06 -25.85 -6.77
CA ALA A 23 -7.34 -24.84 -7.54
C ALA A 23 -8.13 -24.39 -8.78
N SER A 24 -8.38 -23.09 -8.86
CA SER A 24 -8.89 -22.40 -10.03
C SER A 24 -7.75 -21.76 -10.81
N SER A 25 -8.00 -21.40 -12.07
CA SER A 25 -7.03 -20.65 -12.88
C SER A 25 -6.63 -19.31 -12.24
N GLY A 26 -7.56 -18.65 -11.54
CA GLY A 26 -7.29 -17.41 -10.81
C GLY A 26 -6.27 -17.57 -9.69
N HIS A 27 -6.38 -18.65 -8.90
CA HIS A 27 -5.41 -18.93 -7.83
C HIS A 27 -4.00 -19.11 -8.36
N ILE A 28 -3.85 -19.85 -9.47
CA ILE A 28 -2.54 -20.09 -10.10
C ILE A 28 -1.93 -18.78 -10.59
N ILE A 29 -2.71 -17.92 -11.25
CA ILE A 29 -2.24 -16.61 -11.73
C ILE A 29 -1.77 -15.75 -10.56
N MET A 30 -2.55 -15.66 -9.48
CA MET A 30 -2.19 -14.83 -8.33
C MET A 30 -0.96 -15.37 -7.59
N ILE A 31 -0.82 -16.69 -7.48
CA ILE A 31 0.39 -17.32 -6.93
C ILE A 31 1.62 -16.92 -7.74
N LEU A 32 1.54 -16.96 -9.09
CA LEU A 32 2.63 -16.51 -9.95
C LEU A 32 2.96 -15.03 -9.74
N VAL A 33 1.95 -14.17 -9.58
CA VAL A 33 2.15 -12.75 -9.25
C VAL A 33 2.87 -12.58 -7.91
N GLY A 34 2.45 -13.32 -6.88
CA GLY A 34 3.11 -13.32 -5.57
C GLY A 34 4.58 -13.74 -5.65
N LEU A 35 4.90 -14.77 -6.44
CA LEU A 35 6.27 -15.21 -6.70
C LEU A 35 7.09 -14.15 -7.45
N ILE A 36 6.51 -13.47 -8.44
CA ILE A 36 7.17 -12.37 -9.14
C ILE A 36 7.52 -11.24 -8.17
N PHE A 37 6.62 -10.91 -7.23
CA PHE A 37 6.86 -9.85 -6.26
C PHE A 37 7.98 -10.20 -5.29
N ILE A 38 8.00 -11.43 -4.78
CA ILE A 38 9.10 -11.94 -3.95
C ILE A 38 10.42 -11.92 -4.74
N TYR A 39 10.39 -12.31 -6.02
CA TYR A 39 11.56 -12.25 -6.89
C TYR A 39 12.07 -10.82 -7.08
N LEU A 40 11.20 -9.85 -7.37
CA LEU A 40 11.59 -8.44 -7.50
C LEU A 40 12.18 -7.89 -6.19
N ALA A 41 11.58 -8.24 -5.06
CA ALA A 41 12.03 -7.82 -3.75
C ALA A 41 13.44 -8.32 -3.42
N ILE A 42 13.74 -9.59 -3.74
CA ILE A 42 15.00 -10.25 -3.38
C ILE A 42 16.08 -9.99 -4.44
N ALA A 43 15.77 -10.21 -5.72
CA ALA A 43 16.77 -10.16 -6.78
C ALA A 43 17.04 -8.72 -7.29
N LYS A 44 16.09 -7.81 -7.12
CA LYS A 44 16.21 -6.40 -7.53
C LYS A 44 16.21 -5.42 -6.36
N GLU A 45 16.08 -5.91 -5.12
CA GLU A 45 16.06 -5.10 -3.89
C GLU A 45 14.99 -3.99 -3.93
N TYR A 46 13.87 -4.25 -4.61
CA TYR A 46 12.75 -3.31 -4.69
C TYR A 46 11.91 -3.37 -3.41
N GLU A 47 12.01 -2.34 -2.56
CA GLU A 47 11.24 -2.16 -1.32
C GLU A 47 11.03 -3.48 -0.53
N PRO A 48 12.12 -4.21 -0.18
CA PRO A 48 12.03 -5.58 0.32
C PRO A 48 11.24 -5.70 1.62
N LEU A 49 11.25 -4.64 2.45
CA LEU A 49 10.49 -4.57 3.70
C LEU A 49 8.98 -4.72 3.51
N LEU A 50 8.45 -4.35 2.33
CA LEU A 50 7.02 -4.34 2.06
C LEU A 50 6.64 -5.33 0.96
N LEU A 51 7.43 -5.42 -0.11
CA LEU A 51 7.13 -6.30 -1.25
C LEU A 51 7.21 -7.80 -0.88
N ILE A 52 8.08 -8.18 0.07
CA ILE A 52 8.15 -9.57 0.56
C ILE A 52 6.87 -9.94 1.34
N PRO A 53 6.46 -9.21 2.39
CA PRO A 53 5.19 -9.49 3.08
C PRO A 53 3.97 -9.46 2.14
N ILE A 54 3.91 -8.53 1.19
CA ILE A 54 2.82 -8.46 0.21
C ILE A 54 2.82 -9.70 -0.69
N GLY A 55 3.97 -10.06 -1.26
CA GLY A 55 4.09 -11.24 -2.10
C GLY A 55 3.71 -12.52 -1.35
N PHE A 56 4.17 -12.67 -0.10
CA PHE A 56 3.81 -13.80 0.76
C PHE A 56 2.31 -13.80 1.14
N GLY A 57 1.73 -12.63 1.39
CA GLY A 57 0.28 -12.48 1.60
C GLY A 57 -0.54 -12.87 0.38
N ILE A 58 -0.07 -12.54 -0.84
CA ILE A 58 -0.69 -12.99 -2.10
C ILE A 58 -0.62 -14.51 -2.19
N LEU A 59 0.51 -15.13 -1.86
CA LEU A 59 0.62 -16.60 -1.85
C LEU A 59 -0.41 -17.20 -0.91
N ILE A 60 -0.39 -16.84 0.37
CA ILE A 60 -1.27 -17.44 1.38
C ILE A 60 -2.75 -17.16 1.09
N GLY A 61 -3.09 -15.93 0.69
CA GLY A 61 -4.46 -15.53 0.38
C GLY A 61 -5.05 -16.22 -0.85
N ASN A 62 -4.22 -16.83 -1.70
CA ASN A 62 -4.65 -17.54 -2.90
C ASN A 62 -4.38 -19.05 -2.83
N ILE A 63 -3.99 -19.60 -1.68
CA ILE A 63 -3.98 -21.05 -1.52
C ILE A 63 -5.45 -21.51 -1.47
N PRO A 64 -5.89 -22.37 -2.41
CA PRO A 64 -7.27 -22.82 -2.49
C PRO A 64 -7.57 -23.83 -1.38
N PHE A 65 -7.98 -23.36 -0.21
CA PHE A 65 -8.45 -24.23 0.86
C PHE A 65 -9.96 -24.47 0.72
N ASN A 66 -10.42 -25.64 1.17
CA ASN A 66 -11.84 -25.88 1.31
C ASN A 66 -12.34 -25.15 2.57
N GLU A 67 -13.03 -24.01 2.41
CA GLU A 67 -13.55 -23.21 3.52
C GLU A 67 -14.60 -23.98 4.36
N ALA A 68 -15.26 -24.99 3.80
CA ALA A 68 -16.17 -25.86 4.55
C ALA A 68 -15.45 -26.82 5.51
N ALA A 69 -14.11 -26.87 5.49
CA ALA A 69 -13.31 -27.63 6.45
C ALA A 69 -13.24 -26.96 7.84
N GLY A 70 -13.54 -25.65 7.94
CA GLY A 70 -13.56 -24.92 9.22
C GLY A 70 -12.23 -24.94 9.98
N LEU A 71 -11.10 -25.02 9.26
CA LEU A 71 -9.78 -25.20 9.85
C LEU A 71 -9.19 -23.91 10.43
N GLN A 72 -9.84 -22.75 10.23
CA GLN A 72 -9.43 -21.43 10.70
C GLN A 72 -8.01 -21.05 10.29
N VAL A 73 -7.66 -21.32 9.04
CA VAL A 73 -6.31 -21.04 8.48
C VAL A 73 -6.36 -19.94 7.42
N GLY A 74 -7.50 -19.73 6.77
CA GLY A 74 -7.63 -18.76 5.68
C GLY A 74 -7.64 -17.31 6.15
N ILE A 75 -7.09 -16.38 5.38
CA ILE A 75 -7.12 -14.93 5.68
C ILE A 75 -8.57 -14.41 5.79
N TYR A 76 -9.46 -14.96 4.97
CA TYR A 76 -10.87 -14.58 4.91
C TYR A 76 -11.77 -15.42 5.83
N GLU A 77 -11.20 -16.38 6.55
CA GLU A 77 -11.93 -17.25 7.47
C GLU A 77 -11.99 -16.62 8.87
N GLU A 78 -13.21 -16.38 9.36
CA GLU A 78 -13.42 -15.74 10.65
C GLU A 78 -12.83 -16.59 11.80
N GLY A 79 -12.04 -15.96 12.67
CA GLY A 79 -11.35 -16.63 13.77
C GLY A 79 -9.95 -17.16 13.45
N SER A 80 -9.51 -17.12 12.19
CA SER A 80 -8.12 -17.43 11.85
C SER A 80 -7.16 -16.34 12.36
N VAL A 81 -5.91 -16.73 12.66
CA VAL A 81 -4.86 -15.77 13.06
C VAL A 81 -4.65 -14.72 11.97
N LEU A 82 -4.70 -15.12 10.69
CA LEU A 82 -4.50 -14.20 9.56
C LEU A 82 -5.69 -13.25 9.38
N ASN A 83 -6.91 -13.69 9.67
CA ASN A 83 -8.09 -12.84 9.66
C ASN A 83 -8.00 -11.77 10.76
N ILE A 84 -7.61 -12.17 11.98
CA ILE A 84 -7.40 -11.24 13.10
C ILE A 84 -6.36 -10.17 12.75
N LEU A 85 -5.25 -10.57 12.11
CA LEU A 85 -4.26 -9.60 11.63
C LEU A 85 -4.83 -8.71 10.52
N TYR A 86 -5.57 -9.27 9.56
CA TYR A 86 -6.16 -8.48 8.47
C TYR A 86 -7.20 -7.47 8.98
N GLN A 87 -7.91 -7.77 10.08
CA GLN A 87 -8.83 -6.83 10.71
C GLN A 87 -8.14 -5.52 11.12
N GLY A 88 -6.86 -5.54 11.49
CA GLY A 88 -6.12 -4.31 11.79
C GLY A 88 -5.99 -3.37 10.58
N VAL A 89 -5.99 -3.91 9.36
CA VAL A 89 -6.02 -3.13 8.11
C VAL A 89 -7.43 -2.64 7.79
N VAL A 90 -8.41 -3.54 7.84
CA VAL A 90 -9.82 -3.24 7.53
C VAL A 90 -10.41 -2.21 8.50
N GLN A 91 -10.13 -2.36 9.79
CA GLN A 91 -10.58 -1.42 10.82
C GLN A 91 -9.76 -0.12 10.81
N GLY A 92 -8.59 -0.12 10.16
CA GLY A 92 -7.77 1.06 9.94
C GLY A 92 -6.86 1.41 11.12
N TRP A 93 -6.42 0.43 11.92
CA TRP A 93 -5.52 0.65 13.05
C TRP A 93 -4.05 0.73 12.63
N TYR A 94 -3.63 -0.16 11.71
CA TYR A 94 -2.24 -0.23 11.29
C TYR A 94 -1.76 0.99 10.50
N PRO A 95 -2.52 1.55 9.55
CA PRO A 95 -2.01 2.68 8.79
C PRO A 95 -1.68 3.92 9.66
N PRO A 96 -2.51 4.35 10.62
CA PRO A 96 -2.14 5.44 11.54
C PRO A 96 -0.93 5.12 12.41
N LEU A 97 -0.78 3.88 12.87
CA LEU A 97 0.40 3.46 13.66
C LEU A 97 1.68 3.51 12.82
N ILE A 98 1.62 3.07 11.56
CA ILE A 98 2.74 3.18 10.62
C ILE A 98 3.07 4.66 10.38
N PHE A 99 2.06 5.53 10.20
CA PHE A 99 2.25 6.98 10.07
C PHE A 99 2.92 7.61 11.27
N MET A 100 2.53 7.21 12.48
CA MET A 100 3.17 7.67 13.70
C MET A 100 4.67 7.31 13.69
N GLY A 101 5.01 6.09 13.26
CA GLY A 101 6.39 5.65 13.08
C GLY A 101 7.16 6.47 12.03
N ILE A 102 6.58 6.68 10.84
CA ILE A 102 7.17 7.52 9.78
C ILE A 102 7.40 8.95 10.29
N GLY A 103 6.40 9.52 10.97
CA GLY A 103 6.51 10.85 11.58
C GLY A 103 7.62 10.96 12.61
N ALA A 104 7.81 9.92 13.44
CA ALA A 104 8.87 9.87 14.44
C ALA A 104 10.28 9.77 13.81
N MET A 105 10.40 9.18 12.61
CA MET A 105 11.67 9.06 11.88
C MET A 105 11.98 10.26 10.96
N THR A 106 11.01 11.16 10.73
CA THR A 106 11.14 12.25 9.75
C THR A 106 11.90 13.45 10.33
N ASP A 107 12.95 13.90 9.63
CA ASP A 107 13.65 15.15 9.97
C ASP A 107 13.02 16.37 9.28
N PHE A 108 12.37 17.22 10.07
CA PHE A 108 11.75 18.46 9.60
C PHE A 108 12.73 19.64 9.44
N SER A 109 14.00 19.48 9.81
CA SER A 109 14.98 20.58 9.80
C SER A 109 15.12 21.22 8.41
N SER A 110 15.15 20.40 7.35
CA SER A 110 15.27 20.88 5.96
C SER A 110 14.05 21.68 5.49
N LEU A 111 12.85 21.22 5.87
CA LEU A 111 11.58 21.85 5.55
C LEU A 111 11.41 23.19 6.28
N ILE A 112 11.72 23.21 7.59
CA ILE A 112 11.67 24.41 8.41
C ILE A 112 12.74 25.44 7.95
N ALA A 113 13.91 24.96 7.52
CA ALA A 113 14.97 25.82 7.02
C ALA A 113 14.59 26.57 5.73
N ASN A 114 13.82 25.94 4.84
CA ASN A 114 13.32 26.55 3.61
C ASN A 114 11.82 26.29 3.40
N PRO A 115 10.95 27.12 4.00
CA PRO A 115 9.50 26.92 3.95
C PRO A 115 8.90 26.93 2.54
N LYS A 116 9.61 27.49 1.54
CA LYS A 116 9.16 27.46 0.14
C LYS A 116 8.99 26.02 -0.39
N LEU A 117 9.66 25.04 0.22
CA LEU A 117 9.49 23.63 -0.11
C LEU A 117 8.06 23.13 0.16
N PHE A 118 7.30 23.75 1.05
CA PHE A 118 5.88 23.43 1.24
C PHE A 118 5.05 23.65 -0.02
N LEU A 119 5.33 24.71 -0.79
CA LEU A 119 4.61 25.01 -2.02
C LEU A 119 4.89 23.95 -3.10
N ILE A 120 6.12 23.43 -3.12
CA ILE A 120 6.48 22.31 -4.00
C ILE A 120 5.70 21.07 -3.58
N GLY A 121 5.63 20.77 -2.28
CA GLY A 121 4.82 19.68 -1.74
C GLY A 121 3.33 19.81 -2.10
N ALA A 122 2.77 21.01 -2.00
CA ALA A 122 1.38 21.28 -2.41
C ALA A 122 1.18 21.04 -3.92
N ALA A 123 2.14 21.45 -4.76
CA ALA A 123 2.09 21.18 -6.19
C ALA A 123 2.19 19.68 -6.53
N CYS A 124 2.95 18.89 -5.76
CA CYS A 124 3.02 17.44 -5.96
C CYS A 124 1.66 16.76 -5.80
N GLN A 125 0.76 17.30 -4.97
CA GLN A 125 -0.58 16.73 -4.75
C GLN A 125 -1.50 16.86 -5.98
N PHE A 126 -1.14 17.64 -7.00
CA PHE A 126 -1.83 17.60 -8.30
C PHE A 126 -1.76 16.23 -8.97
N GLY A 127 -0.77 15.40 -8.62
CA GLY A 127 -0.72 14.00 -9.06
C GLY A 127 -1.95 13.19 -8.63
N ILE A 128 -2.47 13.44 -7.42
CA ILE A 128 -3.70 12.80 -6.92
C ILE A 128 -4.89 13.20 -7.78
N PHE A 129 -5.05 14.50 -8.02
CA PHE A 129 -6.17 15.01 -8.82
C PHE A 129 -6.09 14.51 -10.27
N GLY A 130 -4.90 14.44 -10.86
CA GLY A 130 -4.69 13.89 -12.19
C GLY A 130 -5.12 12.42 -12.29
N ALA A 131 -4.68 11.60 -11.34
CA ALA A 131 -5.07 10.19 -11.27
C ALA A 131 -6.58 10.01 -11.01
N TYR A 132 -7.15 10.84 -10.14
CA TYR A 132 -8.59 10.87 -9.86
C TYR A 132 -9.43 11.18 -11.11
N ILE A 133 -9.07 12.24 -11.84
CA ILE A 133 -9.77 12.63 -13.08
C ILE A 133 -9.65 11.53 -14.13
N ALA A 134 -8.46 10.95 -14.30
CA ALA A 134 -8.24 9.85 -15.24
C ALA A 134 -9.10 8.62 -14.89
N ALA A 135 -9.20 8.26 -13.60
CA ALA A 135 -10.04 7.16 -13.15
C ALA A 135 -11.54 7.43 -13.40
N LEU A 136 -12.02 8.66 -13.15
CA LEU A 136 -13.38 9.05 -13.48
C LEU A 136 -13.67 8.96 -14.98
N MET A 137 -12.75 9.41 -15.82
CA MET A 137 -12.89 9.33 -17.28
C MET A 137 -12.93 7.87 -17.77
N TRP A 138 -12.31 6.94 -17.05
CA TRP A 138 -12.38 5.51 -17.32
C TRP A 138 -13.66 4.83 -16.82
N GLY A 139 -14.55 5.57 -16.15
CA GLY A 139 -15.86 5.08 -15.69
C GLY A 139 -15.89 4.54 -14.27
N PHE A 140 -14.84 4.74 -13.46
CA PHE A 140 -14.88 4.37 -12.04
C PHE A 140 -15.82 5.28 -11.24
N ALA A 141 -16.48 4.73 -10.22
CA ALA A 141 -17.29 5.52 -9.32
C ALA A 141 -16.42 6.52 -8.53
N PRO A 142 -16.96 7.67 -8.05
CA PRO A 142 -16.16 8.67 -7.34
C PRO A 142 -15.34 8.15 -6.15
N ASN A 143 -15.90 7.22 -5.36
CA ASN A 143 -15.19 6.62 -4.22
C ASN A 143 -14.04 5.70 -4.65
N GLU A 144 -14.23 4.97 -5.75
CA GLU A 144 -13.21 4.11 -6.35
C GLU A 144 -12.11 4.95 -7.00
N ALA A 145 -12.51 5.98 -7.76
CA ALA A 145 -11.59 6.96 -8.33
C ALA A 145 -10.79 7.68 -7.26
N GLY A 146 -11.38 8.00 -6.10
CA GLY A 146 -10.66 8.56 -4.94
C GLY A 146 -9.59 7.62 -4.40
N SER A 147 -9.92 6.34 -4.30
CA SER A 147 -9.00 5.27 -3.86
C SER A 147 -7.88 5.00 -4.87
N ILE A 148 -8.13 5.19 -6.17
CA ILE A 148 -7.09 5.11 -7.20
C ILE A 148 -6.25 6.39 -7.22
N GLY A 149 -6.90 7.55 -7.05
CA GLY A 149 -6.28 8.86 -7.11
C GLY A 149 -5.18 9.04 -6.06
N ILE A 150 -5.40 8.56 -4.84
CA ILE A 150 -4.45 8.69 -3.73
C ILE A 150 -3.08 8.04 -4.01
N ILE A 151 -3.01 7.07 -4.93
CA ILE A 151 -1.75 6.48 -5.42
C ILE A 151 -0.82 7.58 -5.96
N GLY A 152 -1.38 8.61 -6.59
CA GLY A 152 -0.64 9.77 -7.10
C GLY A 152 0.06 10.60 -6.02
N GLY A 153 -0.31 10.43 -4.75
CA GLY A 153 0.38 11.03 -3.60
C GLY A 153 1.66 10.31 -3.19
N ALA A 154 1.92 9.11 -3.74
CA ALA A 154 3.07 8.25 -3.45
C ALA A 154 3.25 7.95 -1.95
N ASP A 155 2.14 7.83 -1.22
CA ASP A 155 2.10 7.56 0.21
C ASP A 155 1.27 6.30 0.50
N GLY A 156 1.96 5.16 0.60
CA GLY A 156 1.34 3.84 0.73
C GLY A 156 0.39 3.68 1.93
N PRO A 157 0.80 4.03 3.16
CA PRO A 157 -0.09 3.95 4.32
C PRO A 157 -1.36 4.81 4.17
N THR A 158 -1.28 6.01 3.60
CA THR A 158 -2.47 6.85 3.37
C THR A 158 -3.37 6.22 2.32
N ALA A 159 -2.78 5.66 1.25
CA ALA A 159 -3.52 4.96 0.22
C ALA A 159 -4.31 3.76 0.77
N ILE A 160 -3.69 2.97 1.66
CA ILE A 160 -4.35 1.85 2.35
C ILE A 160 -5.49 2.37 3.23
N PHE A 161 -5.25 3.40 4.04
CA PHE A 161 -6.25 3.95 4.95
C PHE A 161 -7.47 4.50 4.21
N LEU A 162 -7.25 5.31 3.17
CA LEU A 162 -8.34 5.91 2.42
C LEU A 162 -9.13 4.84 1.66
N THR A 163 -8.44 3.88 1.05
CA THR A 163 -9.10 2.79 0.30
C THR A 163 -9.91 1.88 1.21
N SER A 164 -9.45 1.61 2.43
CA SER A 164 -10.23 0.81 3.40
C SER A 164 -11.51 1.51 3.87
N LYS A 165 -11.62 2.83 3.70
CA LYS A 165 -12.84 3.60 3.99
C LYS A 165 -13.71 3.86 2.77
N LEU A 166 -13.11 4.13 1.60
CA LEU A 166 -13.83 4.52 0.38
C LEU A 166 -14.22 3.33 -0.52
N ALA A 167 -13.30 2.40 -0.74
CA ALA A 167 -13.49 1.25 -1.65
C ALA A 167 -12.71 0.01 -1.17
N PRO A 168 -13.15 -0.68 -0.10
CA PRO A 168 -12.45 -1.83 0.47
C PRO A 168 -12.17 -2.95 -0.53
N GLN A 169 -13.04 -3.11 -1.53
CA GLN A 169 -12.90 -4.09 -2.61
C GLN A 169 -11.66 -3.85 -3.49
N LEU A 170 -11.16 -2.61 -3.56
CA LEU A 170 -9.97 -2.24 -4.34
C LEU A 170 -8.69 -2.23 -3.49
N LEU A 171 -8.77 -2.49 -2.18
CA LEU A 171 -7.66 -2.35 -1.25
C LEU A 171 -6.41 -3.12 -1.67
N GLY A 172 -6.59 -4.40 -2.07
CA GLY A 172 -5.48 -5.22 -2.52
C GLY A 172 -4.79 -4.64 -3.76
N ALA A 173 -5.57 -4.26 -4.77
CA ALA A 173 -5.06 -3.71 -6.02
C ALA A 173 -4.36 -2.35 -5.82
N VAL A 174 -4.95 -1.47 -5.00
CA VAL A 174 -4.39 -0.15 -4.69
C VAL A 174 -3.11 -0.28 -3.88
N ALA A 175 -3.09 -1.11 -2.83
CA ALA A 175 -1.91 -1.31 -1.98
C ALA A 175 -0.73 -1.87 -2.79
N ILE A 176 -0.98 -2.89 -3.61
CA ILE A 176 0.01 -3.47 -4.51
C ILE A 176 0.55 -2.41 -5.48
N SER A 177 -0.35 -1.64 -6.11
CA SER A 177 0.04 -0.62 -7.09
C SER A 177 0.85 0.50 -6.45
N ALA A 178 0.42 0.99 -5.28
CA ALA A 178 1.10 2.07 -4.56
C ALA A 178 2.56 1.72 -4.24
N TYR A 179 2.81 0.57 -3.60
CA TYR A 179 4.17 0.18 -3.24
C TYR A 179 5.02 -0.23 -4.45
N SER A 180 4.42 -0.87 -5.45
CA SER A 180 5.13 -1.22 -6.68
C SER A 180 5.61 0.04 -7.43
N TYR A 181 4.77 1.07 -7.54
CA TYR A 181 5.15 2.32 -8.20
C TYR A 181 6.15 3.15 -7.39
N MET A 182 6.07 3.13 -6.05
CA MET A 182 7.07 3.75 -5.18
C MET A 182 8.47 3.15 -5.42
N ALA A 183 8.57 1.83 -5.53
CA ALA A 183 9.83 1.16 -5.86
C ALA A 183 10.35 1.51 -7.27
N LEU A 184 9.45 1.87 -8.20
CA LEU A 184 9.80 2.26 -9.57
C LEU A 184 10.13 3.76 -9.72
N VAL A 185 10.04 4.57 -8.67
CA VAL A 185 10.41 6.00 -8.72
C VAL A 185 11.80 6.25 -9.31
N PRO A 186 12.87 5.50 -8.94
CA PRO A 186 14.19 5.69 -9.54
C PRO A 186 14.25 5.43 -11.05
N VAL A 187 13.29 4.67 -11.60
CA VAL A 187 13.19 4.38 -13.03
C VAL A 187 12.31 5.42 -13.73
N ILE A 188 11.19 5.79 -13.12
CA ILE A 188 10.18 6.70 -13.69
C ILE A 188 10.65 8.15 -13.61
N GLN A 189 11.21 8.59 -12.49
CA GLN A 189 11.54 9.99 -12.22
C GLN A 189 12.63 10.56 -13.15
N PRO A 190 13.78 9.89 -13.40
CA PRO A 190 14.86 10.50 -14.17
C PRO A 190 14.52 10.87 -15.62
N PRO A 191 13.74 10.06 -16.39
CA PRO A 191 13.25 10.44 -17.70
C PRO A 191 12.46 11.76 -17.71
N PHE A 192 11.50 11.93 -16.78
CA PHE A 192 10.71 13.15 -16.69
C PHE A 192 11.57 14.36 -16.31
N MET A 193 12.52 14.19 -15.38
CA MET A 193 13.48 15.24 -15.05
C MET A 193 14.31 15.63 -16.27
N LYS A 194 14.71 14.66 -17.10
CA LYS A 194 15.47 14.91 -18.33
C LYS A 194 14.66 15.66 -19.39
N LEU A 195 13.35 15.42 -19.45
CA LEU A 195 12.42 16.01 -20.42
C LEU A 195 11.98 17.43 -20.04
N LEU A 196 11.64 17.65 -18.77
CA LEU A 196 10.98 18.88 -18.33
C LEU A 196 11.93 19.99 -17.84
N THR A 197 13.18 19.64 -17.49
CA THR A 197 14.15 20.62 -16.99
C THR A 197 15.27 20.87 -17.99
N THR A 198 15.88 22.05 -17.96
CA THR A 198 17.02 22.41 -18.81
C THR A 198 18.36 22.13 -18.12
N LYS A 199 19.46 22.05 -18.90
CA LYS A 199 20.82 21.94 -18.32
C LYS A 199 21.16 23.12 -17.41
N LYS A 200 20.68 24.33 -17.70
CA LYS A 200 20.94 25.54 -16.90
C LYS A 200 20.26 25.46 -15.53
N GLU A 201 19.05 24.93 -15.44
CA GLU A 201 18.33 24.77 -14.17
C GLU A 201 18.96 23.68 -13.29
N ARG A 202 19.42 22.58 -13.88
CA ARG A 202 20.04 21.45 -13.16
C ARG A 202 21.37 21.80 -12.47
N VAL A 203 22.04 22.88 -12.90
CA VAL A 203 23.34 23.31 -12.34
C VAL A 203 23.22 24.48 -11.37
N ILE A 204 21.99 24.88 -11.00
CA ILE A 204 21.76 25.94 -10.00
C ILE A 204 22.35 25.49 -8.65
N ARG A 205 23.19 26.35 -8.05
CA ARG A 205 23.77 26.10 -6.73
C ARG A 205 22.74 26.44 -5.64
N MET A 206 22.34 25.42 -4.89
CA MET A 206 21.46 25.60 -3.72
C MET A 206 22.23 26.23 -2.56
N LYS A 207 21.63 27.23 -1.90
CA LYS A 207 22.19 27.84 -0.70
C LYS A 207 22.18 26.84 0.45
N THR A 208 23.16 26.95 1.35
CA THR A 208 23.17 26.17 2.59
C THR A 208 21.90 26.48 3.41
N PRO A 209 21.18 25.46 3.89
CA PRO A 209 20.02 25.66 4.76
C PRO A 209 20.41 26.44 6.02
N ARG A 210 19.48 27.25 6.56
CA ARG A 210 19.67 27.89 7.86
C ARG A 210 19.69 26.85 8.98
N VAL A 211 20.39 27.16 10.07
CA VAL A 211 20.34 26.34 11.29
C VAL A 211 18.97 26.55 11.96
N VAL A 212 18.27 25.45 12.21
CA VAL A 212 16.95 25.46 12.86
C VAL A 212 17.11 25.22 14.36
N SER A 213 16.52 26.11 15.16
CA SER A 213 16.55 26.01 16.63
C SER A 213 15.74 24.81 17.13
N GLN A 214 16.09 24.28 18.31
CA GLN A 214 15.32 23.19 18.92
C GLN A 214 13.87 23.59 19.20
N THR A 215 13.63 24.84 19.59
CA THR A 215 12.29 25.37 19.82
C THR A 215 11.43 25.31 18.56
N GLU A 216 11.97 25.68 17.40
CA GLU A 216 11.25 25.58 16.12
C GLU A 216 10.91 24.12 15.77
N LYS A 217 11.83 23.17 16.00
CA LYS A 217 11.58 21.75 15.74
C LYS A 217 10.47 21.18 16.61
N ILE A 218 10.40 21.58 17.88
CA ILE A 218 9.37 21.13 18.82
C ILE A 218 8.02 21.79 18.52
N LEU A 219 8.02 23.09 18.21
CA LEU A 219 6.78 23.84 17.98
C LEU A 219 6.12 23.48 16.64
N PHE A 220 6.92 23.14 15.63
CA PHE A 220 6.46 22.81 14.28
C PHE A 220 5.37 21.73 14.23
N PRO A 221 5.54 20.50 14.79
CA PRO A 221 4.49 19.48 14.77
C PRO A 221 3.25 19.88 15.59
N ILE A 222 3.40 20.65 16.68
CA ILE A 222 2.28 21.12 17.50
C ILE A 222 1.42 22.10 16.70
N VAL A 223 2.05 23.09 16.07
CA VAL A 223 1.36 24.06 15.21
C VAL A 223 0.77 23.35 13.99
N GLY A 224 1.49 22.40 13.40
CA GLY A 224 0.99 21.58 12.29
C GLY A 224 -0.27 20.80 12.66
N LEU A 225 -0.28 20.16 13.83
CA LEU A 225 -1.46 19.46 14.36
C LEU A 225 -2.64 20.42 14.55
N LEU A 226 -2.42 21.55 15.22
CA LEU A 226 -3.49 22.53 15.44
C LEU A 226 -4.03 23.08 14.11
N LEU A 227 -3.16 23.46 13.17
CA LEU A 227 -3.61 23.97 11.89
C LEU A 227 -4.40 22.92 11.10
N THR A 228 -3.91 21.69 11.02
CA THR A 228 -4.59 20.62 10.27
C THR A 228 -5.93 20.25 10.90
N THR A 229 -5.97 20.01 12.20
CA THR A 229 -7.21 19.64 12.90
C THR A 229 -8.26 20.74 12.95
N PHE A 230 -7.87 22.02 12.93
CA PHE A 230 -8.83 23.13 12.87
C PHE A 230 -9.29 23.47 11.45
N LEU A 231 -8.43 23.34 10.44
CA LEU A 231 -8.79 23.68 9.06
C LEU A 231 -9.48 22.54 8.32
N VAL A 232 -9.04 21.30 8.53
CA VAL A 232 -9.54 20.10 7.85
C VAL A 232 -9.66 18.95 8.87
N PRO A 233 -10.74 18.94 9.68
CA PRO A 233 -10.93 17.93 10.72
C PRO A 233 -11.34 16.55 10.20
N SER A 234 -11.72 16.45 8.93
CA SER A 234 -12.34 15.27 8.30
C SER A 234 -11.59 14.85 7.04
#